data_AF-A0A1I6BP57-F1
#
_entry.id   AF-A0A1I6BP57-F1
#
_cell.length_a   1.000
_cell.length_b   1.000
_cell.length_c   1.000
_cell.angle_alpha   90.00
_cell.angle_beta   90.00
_cell.angle_gamma   90.00
#
_symmetry.space_group_name_H-M   'P 1'
#
loop_
_entity.id
_entity.type
_entity.pdbx_description
1 polymer ?
#
loop_
_entity_poly.entity_id
_entity_poly.type
_entity_poly.pdbx_seq_one_letter_code
_entity_poly.pdbx_strand_id
1 'polypeptide(L)'
;MSTTPTAAQAQFHHVVAQVLAPLLKTRGYRKSGSLFRFYDPSGWGKLVAVQKSAATDGHRVRFRLNLGVYLPETEWAFRGAAPTTPGQFTVPLCVVRTSVGRLDGSHRDVWYEASEQIPPEALCQQVAHDLTAHVLPFLDQFTSRQTVLAHLCTRARTTRCSRPLKRCFGAAIRRRRSPGSRKNGRVPLPPGSGRGWRGCNTVFRIGKPGKRNRYRFPKAIDSTVSVNFP
;
A
#
# COMPACT_ATOMS: atom_id res chain seq x y z
N MET A 1 30.29 22.51 -16.57
CA MET A 1 31.35 21.70 -15.95
C MET A 1 30.71 20.44 -15.40
N SER A 2 30.96 19.29 -16.02
CA SER A 2 30.43 18.01 -15.53
C SER A 2 31.32 17.54 -14.38
N THR A 3 30.85 17.71 -13.15
CA THR A 3 31.58 17.28 -11.95
C THR A 3 31.63 15.74 -11.94
N THR A 4 32.83 15.16 -11.92
CA THR A 4 33.00 13.71 -11.75
C THR A 4 32.30 13.29 -10.46
N PRO A 5 31.44 12.26 -10.48
CA PRO A 5 30.79 11.78 -9.26
C PRO A 5 31.84 11.27 -8.27
N THR A 6 31.69 11.61 -7.00
CA THR A 6 32.58 11.11 -5.94
C THR A 6 32.48 9.59 -5.82
N ALA A 7 33.47 8.94 -5.20
CA ALA A 7 33.49 7.48 -5.02
C ALA A 7 32.18 6.97 -4.37
N ALA A 8 31.71 7.64 -3.31
CA ALA A 8 30.45 7.31 -2.65
C ALA A 8 29.22 7.47 -3.57
N GLN A 9 29.20 8.50 -4.43
CA GLN A 9 28.14 8.68 -5.41
C GLN A 9 28.18 7.59 -6.49
N ALA A 10 29.38 7.26 -7.00
CA ALA A 10 29.57 6.21 -7.98
C ALA A 10 29.11 4.85 -7.42
N GLN A 11 29.47 4.52 -6.18
CA GLN A 11 29.02 3.30 -5.49
C GLN A 11 27.50 3.27 -5.30
N PHE A 12 26.88 4.36 -4.86
CA PHE A 12 25.41 4.46 -4.80
C PHE A 12 24.76 4.21 -6.17
N HIS A 13 25.28 4.83 -7.22
CA HIS A 13 24.77 4.66 -8.59
C HIS A 13 24.96 3.23 -9.07
N HIS A 14 26.08 2.59 -8.73
CA HIS A 14 26.37 1.20 -9.02
C HIS A 14 25.32 0.26 -8.39
N VAL A 15 25.02 0.41 -7.10
CA VAL A 15 23.99 -0.40 -6.41
C VAL A 15 22.62 -0.25 -7.08
N VAL A 16 22.23 1.00 -7.42
CA VAL A 16 20.94 1.25 -8.08
C VAL A 16 20.89 0.59 -9.47
N ALA A 17 21.99 0.67 -10.23
CA ALA A 17 22.06 0.19 -11.61
C ALA A 17 22.23 -1.34 -11.71
N GLN A 18 23.00 -1.95 -10.81
CA GLN A 18 23.38 -3.36 -10.88
C GLN A 18 22.50 -4.27 -9.99
N VAL A 19 21.92 -3.73 -8.92
CA VAL A 19 21.09 -4.54 -8.00
C VAL A 19 19.62 -4.19 -8.12
N LEU A 20 19.25 -2.94 -7.82
CA LEU A 20 17.83 -2.56 -7.76
C LEU A 20 17.17 -2.62 -9.13
N ALA A 21 17.81 -2.00 -10.14
CA ALA A 21 17.20 -1.88 -11.47
C ALA A 21 16.96 -3.24 -12.15
N PRO A 22 17.91 -4.20 -12.19
CA PRO A 22 17.68 -5.48 -12.83
C PRO A 22 16.58 -6.28 -12.12
N LEU A 23 16.65 -6.40 -10.79
CA LEU A 23 15.69 -7.18 -10.00
C LEU A 23 14.25 -6.64 -10.09
N LEU A 24 14.08 -5.32 -10.15
CA LEU A 24 12.77 -4.68 -10.27
C LEU A 24 12.27 -4.65 -11.74
N LYS A 25 13.13 -4.39 -12.72
CA LYS A 25 12.73 -4.34 -14.13
C LYS A 25 12.23 -5.69 -14.64
N THR A 26 12.86 -6.80 -14.22
CA THR A 26 12.38 -8.16 -14.55
C THR A 26 10.95 -8.43 -14.03
N ARG A 27 10.49 -7.68 -13.03
CA ARG A 27 9.13 -7.74 -12.48
C ARG A 27 8.18 -6.67 -13.06
N GLY A 28 8.56 -6.04 -14.18
CA GLY A 28 7.74 -5.05 -14.87
C GLY A 28 7.78 -3.64 -14.27
N TYR A 29 8.69 -3.35 -13.32
CA TYR A 29 8.82 -1.99 -12.80
C TYR A 29 9.55 -1.09 -13.81
N ARG A 30 9.02 0.11 -13.99
CA ARG A 30 9.64 1.19 -14.76
C ARG A 30 10.30 2.18 -13.81
N LYS A 31 11.55 2.56 -14.12
CA LYS A 31 12.32 3.54 -13.34
C LYS A 31 12.03 4.96 -13.83
N SER A 32 11.82 5.89 -12.91
CA SER A 32 11.70 7.33 -13.15
C SER A 32 12.34 8.07 -11.97
N GLY A 33 13.50 8.69 -12.21
CA GLY A 33 14.32 9.27 -11.15
C GLY A 33 14.71 8.23 -10.09
N SER A 34 14.34 8.48 -8.84
CA SER A 34 14.56 7.58 -7.70
C SER A 34 13.41 6.60 -7.43
N LEU A 35 12.41 6.55 -8.31
CA LEU A 35 11.21 5.76 -8.14
C LEU A 35 11.17 4.62 -9.15
N PHE A 36 10.91 3.42 -8.67
CA PHE A 36 10.58 2.24 -9.47
C PHE A 36 9.11 1.96 -9.31
N ARG A 37 8.35 1.98 -10.41
CA ARG A 37 6.89 1.84 -10.38
C ARG A 37 6.42 0.70 -11.26
N PHE A 38 5.53 -0.09 -10.71
CA PHE A 38 4.66 -0.99 -11.45
C PHE A 38 3.25 -0.41 -11.41
N TYR A 39 2.59 -0.31 -12.56
CA TYR A 39 1.21 0.12 -12.66
C TYR A 39 0.44 -0.81 -13.59
N ASP A 40 -0.67 -1.32 -13.10
CA ASP A 40 -1.55 -2.19 -13.85
C ASP A 40 -2.75 -1.37 -14.40
N PRO A 41 -3.11 -1.54 -15.68
CA PRO A 41 -4.26 -0.84 -16.29
C PRO A 41 -5.59 -1.04 -15.55
N SER A 42 -5.75 -2.12 -14.79
CA SER A 42 -6.94 -2.36 -13.94
C SER A 42 -7.05 -1.42 -12.72
N GLY A 43 -6.12 -0.47 -12.56
CA GLY A 43 -6.24 0.62 -11.60
C GLY A 43 -5.68 0.29 -10.23
N TRP A 44 -4.48 -0.29 -10.20
CA TRP A 44 -3.66 -0.45 -9.01
C TRP A 44 -2.18 -0.40 -9.37
N GLY A 45 -1.31 -0.20 -8.39
CA GLY A 45 0.13 -0.19 -8.63
C GLY A 45 0.94 -0.43 -7.37
N LYS A 46 2.25 -0.58 -7.55
CA LYS A 46 3.22 -0.72 -6.47
C LYS A 46 4.50 0.02 -6.82
N LEU A 47 5.24 0.46 -5.82
CA LEU A 47 6.50 1.19 -6.03
C LEU A 47 7.56 0.83 -4.99
N VAL A 48 8.80 1.02 -5.40
CA VAL A 48 9.98 1.12 -4.55
C VAL A 48 10.62 2.49 -4.78
N ALA A 49 10.79 3.27 -3.72
CA ALA A 49 11.39 4.59 -3.75
C ALA A 49 12.74 4.58 -3.02
N VAL A 50 13.79 4.98 -3.73
CA VAL A 50 15.13 5.19 -3.17
C VAL A 50 15.20 6.61 -2.63
N GLN A 51 15.21 6.76 -1.31
CA GLN A 51 15.28 8.08 -0.68
C GLN A 51 16.69 8.29 -0.10
N LYS A 52 17.41 9.28 -0.61
CA LYS A 52 18.68 9.73 -0.02
C LYS A 52 18.42 10.50 1.29
N SER A 53 19.36 10.40 2.22
CA SER A 53 19.41 11.22 3.43
C SER A 53 19.74 12.67 3.07
N ALA A 54 19.22 13.62 3.85
CA ALA A 54 19.65 15.02 3.76
C ALA A 54 21.12 15.20 4.18
N ALA A 55 21.63 14.34 5.05
CA ALA A 55 23.03 14.32 5.50
C ALA A 55 23.93 13.50 4.54
N THR A 56 23.72 13.65 3.23
CA THR A 56 24.59 13.07 2.19
C THR A 56 25.65 14.10 1.84
N ASP A 57 26.92 13.70 1.85
CA ASP A 57 28.05 14.55 1.46
C ASP A 57 28.88 13.88 0.34
N GLY A 58 30.05 14.46 0.01
CA GLY A 58 30.94 13.95 -1.02
C GLY A 58 31.55 12.57 -0.69
N HIS A 59 31.69 12.24 0.59
CA HIS A 59 32.36 11.03 1.07
C HIS A 59 31.37 9.93 1.49
N ARG A 60 30.11 10.30 1.76
CA ARG A 60 29.10 9.40 2.28
C ARG A 60 27.72 9.68 1.69
N VAL A 61 27.14 8.66 1.06
CA VAL A 61 25.75 8.66 0.60
C VAL A 61 24.93 7.69 1.43
N ARG A 62 24.02 8.21 2.25
CA ARG A 62 23.05 7.40 2.99
C ARG A 62 21.73 7.37 2.26
N PHE A 63 21.11 6.20 2.15
CA PHE A 63 19.80 6.05 1.52
C PHE A 63 18.97 4.96 2.17
N ARG A 64 17.66 4.98 1.90
CA ARG A 64 16.72 3.95 2.35
C ARG A 64 15.73 3.60 1.24
N LEU A 65 15.09 2.46 1.39
CA LEU A 65 14.03 2.00 0.49
C LEU A 65 12.67 2.15 1.16
N ASN A 66 11.82 3.00 0.58
CA ASN A 66 10.41 3.11 0.97
C ASN A 66 9.55 2.38 -0.06
N LEU A 67 8.54 1.68 0.42
CA LEU A 67 7.63 0.90 -0.41
C LEU A 67 6.22 1.45 -0.35
N GLY A 68 5.49 1.31 -1.45
CA GLY A 68 4.12 1.76 -1.54
C GLY A 68 3.26 0.85 -2.41
N VAL A 69 2.00 0.64 -1.99
CA VAL A 69 0.94 0.06 -2.83
C VAL A 69 -0.13 1.11 -3.05
N TYR A 70 -0.55 1.25 -4.30
CA TYR A 70 -1.34 2.38 -4.78
C TYR A 70 -2.71 1.92 -5.30
N LEU A 71 -3.70 2.76 -5.02
CA LEU A 71 -5.04 2.71 -5.61
C LEU A 71 -5.45 4.14 -5.99
N PRO A 72 -6.03 4.39 -7.17
CA PRO A 72 -6.48 5.72 -7.60
C PRO A 72 -7.39 6.45 -6.61
N GLU A 73 -8.16 5.71 -5.81
CA GLU A 73 -9.03 6.24 -4.77
C GLU A 73 -8.30 7.06 -3.70
N THR A 74 -7.00 6.82 -3.48
CA THR A 74 -6.23 7.60 -2.51
C THR A 74 -6.00 9.02 -2.99
N GLU A 75 -5.85 9.25 -4.30
CA GLU A 75 -5.66 10.59 -4.83
C GLU A 75 -6.88 11.46 -4.62
N TRP A 76 -8.08 10.90 -4.81
CA TRP A 76 -9.31 11.58 -4.44
C TRP A 76 -9.35 12.00 -2.98
N ALA A 77 -8.84 11.14 -2.08
CA ALA A 77 -8.81 11.44 -0.66
C ALA A 77 -7.75 12.50 -0.29
N PHE A 78 -6.61 12.52 -0.95
CA PHE A 78 -5.50 13.43 -0.64
C PHE A 78 -5.57 14.76 -1.39
N ARG A 79 -6.02 14.74 -2.65
CA ARG A 79 -6.02 15.89 -3.57
C ARG A 79 -7.42 16.42 -3.86
N GLY A 80 -8.47 15.67 -3.53
CA GLY A 80 -9.85 16.04 -3.88
C GLY A 80 -10.20 15.84 -5.36
N ALA A 81 -9.31 15.24 -6.15
CA ALA A 81 -9.47 15.03 -7.58
C ALA A 81 -8.96 13.64 -8.02
N ALA A 82 -9.39 13.20 -9.20
CA ALA A 82 -8.86 12.00 -9.85
C ALA A 82 -7.38 12.18 -10.24
N PRO A 83 -6.62 11.08 -10.38
CA PRO A 83 -5.28 11.14 -10.93
C PRO A 83 -5.28 11.78 -12.32
N THR A 84 -4.42 12.79 -12.51
CA THR A 84 -4.22 13.44 -13.81
C THR A 84 -3.55 12.50 -14.81
N THR A 85 -2.70 11.58 -14.34
CA THR A 85 -1.98 10.64 -15.20
C THR A 85 -1.85 9.27 -14.53
N PRO A 86 -2.42 8.20 -15.13
CA PRO A 86 -2.25 6.83 -14.64
C PRO A 86 -0.77 6.47 -14.47
N GLY A 87 -0.44 5.75 -13.40
CA GLY A 87 0.93 5.31 -13.14
C GLY A 87 1.88 6.40 -12.60
N GLN A 88 1.47 7.66 -12.50
CA GLN A 88 2.27 8.74 -11.91
C GLN A 88 1.91 9.00 -10.44
N PHE A 89 2.25 8.04 -9.57
CA PHE A 89 2.00 8.15 -8.13
C PHE A 89 3.30 8.16 -7.31
N THR A 90 3.26 8.65 -6.08
CA THR A 90 4.42 8.72 -5.17
C THR A 90 4.08 8.05 -3.83
N VAL A 91 5.09 7.81 -2.99
CA VAL A 91 4.89 7.14 -1.68
C VAL A 91 3.77 7.78 -0.84
N PRO A 92 3.65 9.12 -0.73
CA PRO A 92 2.59 9.74 0.05
C PRO A 92 1.17 9.39 -0.42
N LEU A 93 0.99 9.12 -1.72
CA LEU A 93 -0.29 8.77 -2.33
C LEU A 93 -0.62 7.27 -2.20
N CYS A 94 0.27 6.45 -1.65
CA CYS A 94 0.03 5.02 -1.52
C CYS A 94 -0.89 4.69 -0.34
N VAL A 95 -1.80 3.72 -0.54
CA VAL A 95 -2.75 3.25 0.49
C VAL A 95 -2.07 2.33 1.51
N VAL A 96 -1.06 1.58 1.08
CA VAL A 96 -0.14 0.87 1.95
C VAL A 96 1.23 1.52 1.81
N ARG A 97 1.86 1.85 2.93
CA ARG A 97 3.21 2.42 3.00
C ARG A 97 4.02 1.65 4.02
N THR A 98 5.23 1.26 3.66
CA THR A 98 6.14 0.54 4.55
C THR A 98 7.60 0.80 4.15
N SER A 99 8.54 0.33 4.96
CA SER A 99 9.99 0.37 4.72
C SER A 99 10.58 -1.00 5.02
N VAL A 100 11.82 -1.25 4.61
CA VAL A 100 12.51 -2.54 4.81
C VAL A 100 12.49 -2.96 6.28
N GLY A 101 12.84 -2.05 7.19
CA GLY A 101 12.88 -2.39 8.61
C GLY A 101 11.52 -2.61 9.29
N ARG A 102 10.41 -2.36 8.60
CA ARG A 102 9.09 -2.83 9.05
C ARG A 102 8.77 -4.24 8.57
N LEU A 103 9.46 -4.70 7.52
CA LEU A 103 9.27 -6.03 6.93
C LEU A 103 10.18 -7.08 7.55
N ASP A 104 11.39 -6.70 7.96
CA ASP A 104 12.35 -7.58 8.64
C ASP A 104 12.04 -7.81 10.14
N GLY A 105 11.02 -7.13 10.68
CA GLY A 105 10.61 -7.23 12.08
C GLY A 105 11.46 -6.41 13.07
N SER A 106 12.50 -5.71 12.62
CA SER A 106 13.32 -4.84 13.47
C SER A 106 12.56 -3.61 13.98
N HIS A 107 11.54 -3.17 13.23
CA HIS A 107 10.78 -1.95 13.41
C HIS A 107 11.61 -0.66 13.41
N ARG A 108 12.88 -0.71 12.96
CA ARG A 108 13.77 0.46 12.84
C ARG A 108 13.92 0.87 11.39
N ASP A 109 14.32 2.11 11.14
CA ASP A 109 14.63 2.52 9.77
C ASP A 109 15.98 1.91 9.33
N VAL A 110 15.94 1.05 8.31
CA VAL A 110 17.14 0.51 7.67
C VAL A 110 17.71 1.57 6.73
N TRP A 111 18.94 2.01 7.03
CA TRP A 111 19.72 2.93 6.22
C TRP A 111 20.92 2.20 5.64
N TYR A 112 21.05 2.28 4.32
CA TYR A 112 22.21 1.84 3.59
C TYR A 112 23.19 2.99 3.44
N GLU A 113 24.45 2.64 3.26
CA GLU A 113 25.53 3.60 3.19
C GLU A 113 26.52 3.21 2.10
N ALA A 114 26.76 4.14 1.19
CA ALA A 114 27.88 4.09 0.26
C ALA A 114 28.94 5.08 0.74
N SER A 115 30.15 4.58 0.93
CA SER A 115 31.32 5.35 1.33
C SER A 115 32.58 4.54 1.01
N GLU A 116 33.74 5.19 1.00
CA GLU A 116 35.03 4.53 0.71
C GLU A 116 35.39 3.47 1.75
N GLN A 117 34.83 3.56 2.96
CA GLN A 117 35.06 2.59 4.04
C GLN A 117 34.24 1.30 3.87
N ILE A 118 33.19 1.31 3.03
CA ILE A 118 32.31 0.15 2.83
C ILE A 118 32.61 -0.45 1.46
N PRO A 119 33.05 -1.72 1.39
CA PRO A 119 33.26 -2.39 0.11
C PRO A 119 31.97 -2.35 -0.76
N PRO A 120 32.04 -1.95 -2.04
CA PRO A 120 30.89 -1.91 -2.94
C PRO A 120 30.09 -3.22 -2.96
N GLU A 121 30.77 -4.35 -2.91
CA GLU A 121 30.22 -5.69 -2.95
C GLU A 121 29.39 -6.00 -1.70
N ALA A 122 29.85 -5.58 -0.52
CA ALA A 122 29.13 -5.76 0.73
C ALA A 122 27.81 -4.98 0.72
N LEU A 123 27.84 -3.74 0.24
CA LEU A 123 26.62 -2.92 0.08
C LEU A 123 25.66 -3.53 -0.94
N CYS A 124 26.17 -4.01 -2.09
CA CYS A 124 25.37 -4.70 -3.10
C CYS A 124 24.70 -5.96 -2.54
N GLN A 125 25.45 -6.78 -1.81
CA GLN A 125 24.93 -8.00 -1.18
C GLN A 125 23.85 -7.70 -0.15
N GLN A 126 24.06 -6.71 0.71
CA GLN A 126 23.08 -6.29 1.72
C GLN A 126 21.77 -5.84 1.06
N VAL A 127 21.86 -4.96 0.06
CA VAL A 127 20.67 -4.45 -0.65
C VAL A 127 19.97 -5.58 -1.43
N ALA A 128 20.73 -6.48 -2.06
CA ALA A 128 20.17 -7.63 -2.78
C ALA A 128 19.44 -8.59 -1.82
N HIS A 129 20.04 -8.89 -0.67
CA HIS A 129 19.44 -9.71 0.38
C HIS A 129 18.13 -9.11 0.86
N ASP A 130 18.12 -7.86 1.30
CA ASP A 130 16.90 -7.22 1.81
C ASP A 130 15.80 -7.13 0.74
N LEU A 131 16.20 -6.86 -0.51
CA LEU A 131 15.27 -6.81 -1.62
C LEU A 131 14.62 -8.17 -1.85
N THR A 132 15.40 -9.24 -1.85
CA THR A 132 14.92 -10.60 -2.16
C THR A 132 14.23 -11.30 -1.00
N ALA A 133 14.71 -11.11 0.23
CA ALA A 133 14.18 -11.75 1.43
C ALA A 133 12.93 -11.05 1.99
N HIS A 134 12.82 -9.73 1.82
CA HIS A 134 11.77 -8.95 2.49
C HIS A 134 10.91 -8.14 1.52
N VAL A 135 11.53 -7.31 0.67
CA VAL A 135 10.80 -6.34 -0.16
C VAL A 135 9.96 -7.02 -1.24
N LEU A 136 10.56 -7.91 -2.03
CA LEU A 136 9.90 -8.58 -3.13
C LEU A 136 8.79 -9.53 -2.65
N PRO A 137 9.02 -10.41 -1.66
CA PRO A 137 7.94 -11.24 -1.11
C PRO A 137 6.76 -10.44 -0.58
N PHE A 138 7.00 -9.27 0.04
CA PHE A 138 5.92 -8.38 0.46
C PHE A 138 5.15 -7.81 -0.73
N LEU A 139 5.85 -7.31 -1.75
CA LEU A 139 5.24 -6.68 -2.91
C LEU A 139 4.52 -7.67 -3.84
N ASP A 140 4.95 -8.93 -3.84
CA ASP A 140 4.39 -9.98 -4.69
C ASP A 140 3.09 -10.57 -4.12
N GLN A 141 2.75 -10.27 -2.86
CA GLN A 141 1.40 -10.51 -2.31
C GLN A 141 0.31 -9.65 -3.01
N PHE A 142 0.71 -8.56 -3.66
CA PHE A 142 -0.19 -7.66 -4.38
C PHE A 142 -0.12 -7.96 -5.87
N THR A 143 -1.07 -8.75 -6.35
CA THR A 143 -1.19 -9.17 -7.76
C THR A 143 -2.41 -8.58 -8.45
N SER A 144 -3.30 -7.94 -7.69
CA SER A 144 -4.53 -7.36 -8.21
C SER A 144 -5.07 -6.30 -7.28
N ARG A 145 -5.95 -5.45 -7.79
CA ARG A 145 -6.71 -4.50 -6.98
C ARG A 145 -7.43 -5.17 -5.80
N GLN A 146 -7.97 -6.37 -6.00
CA GLN A 146 -8.69 -7.14 -4.97
C GLN A 146 -7.78 -7.55 -3.83
N THR A 147 -6.54 -8.00 -4.10
CA THR A 147 -5.56 -8.34 -3.05
C THR A 147 -5.19 -7.12 -2.21
N VAL A 148 -5.08 -5.94 -2.82
CA VAL A 148 -4.87 -4.68 -2.08
C VAL A 148 -6.04 -4.40 -1.13
N LEU A 149 -7.28 -4.49 -1.63
CA LEU A 149 -8.47 -4.27 -0.81
C LEU A 149 -8.58 -5.29 0.33
N ALA A 150 -8.31 -6.57 0.06
CA ALA A 150 -8.31 -7.62 1.06
C ALA A 150 -7.29 -7.35 2.17
N HIS A 151 -6.06 -6.96 1.80
CA HIS A 151 -5.02 -6.58 2.76
C HIS A 151 -5.46 -5.43 3.68
N LEU A 152 -6.14 -4.42 3.12
CA LEU A 152 -6.67 -3.29 3.90
C LEU A 152 -7.80 -3.71 4.84
N CYS A 153 -8.70 -4.60 4.39
CA CYS A 153 -9.76 -5.15 5.23
C CYS A 153 -9.20 -5.94 6.41
N THR A 154 -8.21 -6.81 6.18
CA THR A 154 -7.56 -7.59 7.24
C THR A 154 -6.88 -6.68 8.27
N ARG A 155 -6.12 -5.66 7.81
CA ARG A 155 -5.50 -4.67 8.72
C ARG A 155 -6.52 -3.86 9.52
N ALA A 156 -7.65 -3.50 8.92
CA ALA A 156 -8.69 -2.75 9.62
C ALA A 156 -9.41 -3.58 10.70
N ARG A 157 -9.40 -4.91 10.58
CA ARG A 157 -9.93 -5.83 11.61
C ARG A 157 -8.96 -5.99 12.77
N THR A 158 -7.66 -6.00 12.51
CA THR A 158 -6.63 -6.16 13.56
C THR A 158 -6.30 -4.86 14.29
N THR A 159 -6.45 -3.70 13.63
CA THR A 159 -6.21 -2.40 14.26
C THR A 159 -7.52 -1.74 14.70
N ARG A 160 -7.72 -1.57 16.02
CA ARG A 160 -8.87 -0.86 16.61
C ARG A 160 -8.89 0.65 16.29
N CYS A 161 -8.04 1.13 15.37
CA CYS A 161 -7.86 2.54 15.03
C CYS A 161 -7.74 2.73 13.51
N SER A 162 -8.80 3.24 12.86
CA SER A 162 -8.78 3.55 11.42
C SER A 162 -9.65 4.76 11.08
N ARG A 163 -9.29 5.94 11.59
CA ARG A 163 -9.95 7.20 11.19
C ARG A 163 -9.69 7.62 9.72
N PRO A 164 -8.50 7.37 9.11
CA PRO A 164 -8.28 7.75 7.70
C PRO A 164 -8.91 6.77 6.69
N LEU A 165 -8.71 5.46 6.85
CA LEU A 165 -9.21 4.44 5.91
C LEU A 165 -10.74 4.39 5.81
N LYS A 166 -11.44 4.57 6.95
CA LYS A 166 -12.92 4.60 6.97
C LYS A 166 -13.51 5.81 6.23
N ARG A 167 -12.84 6.97 6.27
CA ARG A 167 -13.26 8.18 5.53
C ARG A 167 -13.00 8.04 4.03
N CYS A 168 -11.82 7.53 3.64
CA CYS A 168 -11.42 7.42 2.23
C CYS A 168 -12.26 6.37 1.47
N PHE A 169 -12.41 5.15 2.03
CA PHE A 169 -13.19 4.09 1.38
C PHE A 169 -14.69 4.29 1.52
N GLY A 170 -15.16 4.81 2.67
CA GLY A 170 -16.58 5.07 2.88
C GLY A 170 -17.15 6.14 1.94
N ALA A 171 -16.33 7.09 1.48
CA ALA A 171 -16.74 8.12 0.51
C ALA A 171 -16.66 7.62 -0.94
N ALA A 172 -15.61 6.87 -1.30
CA ALA A 172 -15.45 6.31 -2.65
C ALA A 172 -16.51 5.24 -2.98
N ILE A 173 -16.84 4.35 -2.03
CA ILE A 173 -17.90 3.34 -2.20
C ILE A 173 -19.29 4.00 -2.29
N ARG A 174 -19.54 5.06 -1.52
CA ARG A 174 -20.81 5.80 -1.56
C ARG A 174 -21.04 6.55 -2.88
N ARG A 175 -19.98 6.98 -3.57
CA ARG A 175 -20.09 7.75 -4.82
C ARG A 175 -20.10 6.90 -6.10
N ARG A 176 -19.73 5.61 -6.03
CA ARG A 176 -19.97 4.63 -7.12
C ARG A 176 -21.42 4.15 -7.21
N ARG A 177 -22.27 4.45 -6.21
CA ARG A 177 -23.73 4.44 -6.36
C ARG A 177 -24.14 5.78 -6.98
N SER A 178 -24.31 5.80 -8.29
CA SER A 178 -24.48 6.99 -9.14
C SER A 178 -25.47 8.05 -8.62
N PRO A 179 -25.31 9.33 -9.02
CA PRO A 179 -26.41 10.29 -8.99
C PRO A 179 -27.42 9.88 -10.06
N GLY A 180 -28.40 9.04 -9.72
CA GLY A 180 -29.39 8.63 -10.72
C GLY A 180 -30.40 7.54 -10.40
N SER A 181 -30.48 6.98 -9.18
CA SER A 181 -31.58 6.05 -8.85
C SER A 181 -32.38 6.51 -7.63
N ARG A 182 -33.16 7.59 -7.84
CA ARG A 182 -34.44 7.74 -7.15
C ARG A 182 -35.53 7.24 -8.08
N LYS A 183 -35.83 5.95 -8.05
CA LYS A 183 -37.21 5.47 -8.29
C LYS A 183 -37.47 4.26 -7.40
N ASN A 184 -38.53 4.39 -6.60
CA ASN A 184 -39.13 3.33 -5.83
C ASN A 184 -39.50 2.18 -6.77
N GLY A 185 -38.94 1.00 -6.56
CA GLY A 185 -39.31 -0.20 -7.30
C GLY A 185 -38.84 -1.43 -6.55
N ARG A 186 -39.79 -2.21 -6.02
CA ARG A 186 -39.52 -3.59 -5.57
C ARG A 186 -39.02 -4.36 -6.80
N VAL A 187 -37.81 -4.90 -6.72
CA VAL A 187 -37.34 -5.89 -7.71
C VAL A 187 -37.75 -7.27 -7.20
N PRO A 188 -38.48 -8.08 -7.98
CA PRO A 188 -38.78 -9.45 -7.59
C PRO A 188 -37.53 -10.33 -7.74
N LEU A 189 -37.33 -11.23 -6.78
CA LEU A 189 -36.29 -12.26 -6.85
C LEU A 189 -36.68 -13.33 -7.88
N PRO A 190 -35.72 -13.91 -8.62
CA PRO A 190 -35.99 -15.01 -9.54
C PRO A 190 -36.41 -16.27 -8.77
N PRO A 191 -37.31 -17.11 -9.33
CA PRO A 191 -37.77 -18.32 -8.68
C PRO A 191 -36.78 -19.48 -8.88
N GLY A 192 -36.58 -20.28 -7.84
CA GLY A 192 -36.12 -21.66 -7.98
C GLY A 192 -34.61 -21.91 -7.82
N SER A 193 -34.16 -22.07 -6.57
CA SER A 193 -33.30 -23.19 -6.15
C SER A 193 -33.22 -23.18 -4.62
N GLY A 194 -34.16 -23.90 -4.01
CA GLY A 194 -34.20 -24.09 -2.57
C GLY A 194 -33.07 -24.99 -2.10
N ARG A 195 -32.24 -24.48 -1.17
CA ARG A 195 -32.20 -24.92 0.24
C ARG A 195 -30.97 -24.34 0.93
N GLY A 196 -31.22 -23.55 1.98
CA GLY A 196 -30.43 -23.65 3.22
C GLY A 196 -29.34 -22.60 3.47
N TRP A 197 -29.67 -21.31 3.61
CA TRP A 197 -28.92 -20.40 4.48
C TRP A 197 -29.90 -19.62 5.38
N ARG A 198 -30.10 -20.13 6.60
CA ARG A 198 -30.73 -19.39 7.70
C ARG A 198 -29.65 -18.54 8.39
N GLY A 199 -29.87 -17.23 8.51
CA GLY A 199 -29.17 -16.40 9.50
C GLY A 199 -29.03 -14.93 9.12
N CYS A 200 -29.57 -14.06 9.98
CA CYS A 200 -29.43 -12.60 10.02
C CYS A 200 -30.25 -11.75 9.03
N ASN A 201 -31.56 -11.69 9.29
CA ASN A 201 -32.32 -10.46 9.04
C ASN A 201 -31.81 -9.35 9.98
N THR A 202 -31.17 -8.32 9.43
CA THR A 202 -31.02 -7.03 10.14
C THR A 202 -31.52 -5.92 9.23
N VAL A 203 -32.77 -5.51 9.47
CA VAL A 203 -33.42 -4.38 8.83
C VAL A 203 -32.84 -3.10 9.43
N PHE A 204 -32.10 -2.32 8.65
CA PHE A 204 -31.70 -0.97 9.05
C PHE A 204 -32.89 0.00 8.87
N ARG A 205 -33.56 0.36 9.96
CA ARG A 205 -34.49 1.51 9.96
C ARG A 205 -33.69 2.82 9.89
N ILE A 206 -33.95 3.62 8.87
CA ILE A 206 -33.31 4.92 8.65
C ILE A 206 -34.09 5.99 9.43
N GLY A 207 -33.46 6.61 10.42
CA GLY A 207 -33.99 7.81 11.07
C GLY A 207 -33.85 9.05 10.19
N LYS A 208 -34.86 9.94 10.22
CA LYS A 208 -34.89 11.23 9.49
C LYS A 208 -33.69 12.13 9.87
N PRO A 209 -33.20 12.98 8.95
CA PRO A 209 -32.07 13.86 9.22
C PRO A 209 -32.50 15.03 10.12
N GLY A 210 -31.80 15.26 11.23
CA GLY A 210 -32.02 16.45 12.06
C GLY A 210 -31.65 16.38 13.55
N LYS A 211 -31.29 15.23 14.12
CA LYS A 211 -30.86 15.16 15.54
C LYS A 211 -29.49 14.47 15.68
N ARG A 212 -28.58 15.08 16.45
CA ARG A 212 -27.28 14.50 16.85
C ARG A 212 -27.54 13.24 17.67
N ASN A 213 -27.53 12.07 17.04
CA ASN A 213 -27.55 10.80 17.76
C ASN A 213 -26.14 10.43 18.24
N ARG A 214 -25.92 10.47 19.55
CA ARG A 214 -24.85 9.70 20.20
C ARG A 214 -25.21 8.22 20.07
N TYR A 215 -24.49 7.47 19.24
CA TYR A 215 -24.62 6.02 19.24
C TYR A 215 -23.81 5.43 20.41
N ARG A 216 -24.50 4.88 21.42
CA ARG A 216 -23.94 3.85 22.30
C ARG A 216 -23.99 2.53 21.52
N PHE A 217 -22.83 1.89 21.31
CA PHE A 217 -22.78 0.52 20.82
C PHE A 217 -23.05 -0.46 21.99
N PRO A 218 -23.73 -1.59 21.75
CA PRO A 218 -23.93 -2.61 22.77
C PRO A 218 -22.59 -3.25 23.18
N LYS A 219 -22.49 -3.63 24.46
CA LYS A 219 -21.32 -4.32 25.03
C LYS A 219 -21.06 -5.64 24.28
N ALA A 220 -19.78 -6.00 24.20
CA ALA A 220 -19.28 -7.23 23.61
C ALA A 220 -20.04 -8.45 24.15
N ILE A 221 -20.41 -9.35 23.25
CA ILE A 221 -20.80 -10.72 23.61
C ILE A 221 -19.52 -11.53 23.56
N ASP A 222 -19.19 -12.13 24.69
CA ASP A 222 -18.15 -13.13 24.85
C ASP A 222 -18.53 -14.39 24.06
N SER A 223 -17.58 -14.92 23.30
CA SER A 223 -17.65 -16.31 22.86
C SER A 223 -16.25 -16.79 22.52
N THR A 224 -15.66 -17.47 23.50
CA THR A 224 -14.63 -18.49 23.36
C THR A 224 -14.96 -19.42 22.19
N VAL A 225 -14.06 -19.49 21.22
CA VAL A 225 -13.97 -20.63 20.29
C VAL A 225 -12.51 -21.05 20.26
N SER A 226 -12.21 -22.12 20.98
CA SER A 226 -10.96 -22.87 20.86
C SER A 226 -10.93 -23.55 19.49
N VAL A 227 -9.84 -23.36 18.75
CA VAL A 227 -9.56 -24.09 17.51
C VAL A 227 -8.39 -25.02 17.80
N ASN A 228 -8.68 -26.31 17.93
CA ASN A 228 -7.68 -27.37 17.89
C ASN A 228 -7.29 -27.59 16.42
N PHE A 229 -5.99 -27.66 16.15
CA PHE A 229 -5.44 -28.16 14.90
C PHE A 229 -4.98 -29.62 15.08
N PRO A 230 -5.19 -30.51 14.10
CA PRO A 230 -4.37 -31.71 13.95
C PRO A 230 -2.95 -31.35 13.50
#